data_AF-A0A3D3TDE0-F1
#
_entry.id   AF-A0A3D3TDE0-F1
#
_cell.length_a   1.000
_cell.length_b   1.000
_cell.length_c   1.000
_cell.angle_alpha   90.00
_cell.angle_beta   90.00
_cell.angle_gamma   90.00
#
_symmetry.space_group_name_H-M   'P 1'
#
loop_
_entity.id
_entity.type
_entity.pdbx_description
1 polymer ?
#
loop_
_entity_poly.entity_id
_entity_poly.type
_entity_poly.pdbx_seq_one_letter_code
_entity_poly.pdbx_strand_id
1 'polypeptide(L)'
;MSTNLDPIGYDEDDAVKFIQNFLPQEMKGKFTDDEINYVIDIIYEFYEDKGFLDENSTSDDVLIDIDEDELIEFVLKNTQKDKLKEFSSEEITFIIQGELAYCESLDIFE
;
A
#
# COMPACT_ATOMS: atom_id res chain seq x y z
N MET A 1 21.29 1.83 -10.74
CA MET A 1 20.41 1.37 -9.66
C MET A 1 19.24 0.78 -10.37
N SER A 2 19.07 -0.53 -10.25
CA SER A 2 18.01 -1.25 -10.94
C SER A 2 16.72 -0.87 -10.24
N THR A 3 15.83 -0.16 -10.92
CA THR A 3 14.43 -0.04 -10.51
C THR A 3 13.88 -1.47 -10.41
N ASN A 4 13.48 -1.90 -9.22
CA ASN A 4 12.73 -3.14 -9.03
C ASN A 4 11.30 -2.88 -9.51
N LEU A 5 11.14 -2.83 -10.83
CA LEU A 5 9.83 -2.76 -11.43
C LEU A 5 9.21 -4.16 -11.33
N ASP A 6 8.13 -4.28 -10.57
CA ASP A 6 7.33 -5.49 -10.52
C ASP A 6 6.73 -5.80 -11.90
N PRO A 7 6.38 -7.07 -12.18
CA PRO A 7 5.84 -7.47 -13.49
C PRO A 7 4.51 -6.78 -13.82
N ILE A 8 3.81 -6.26 -12.81
CA ILE A 8 2.59 -5.45 -12.94
C ILE A 8 2.88 -3.94 -13.18
N GLY A 9 4.15 -3.55 -13.35
CA GLY A 9 4.55 -2.16 -13.57
C GLY A 9 4.63 -1.31 -12.31
N TYR A 10 4.43 -1.93 -11.13
CA TYR A 10 4.58 -1.27 -9.84
C TYR A 10 6.06 -1.04 -9.52
N ASP A 11 6.36 0.13 -8.96
CA ASP A 11 7.71 0.50 -8.53
C ASP A 11 7.64 0.91 -7.05
N GLU A 12 8.26 0.10 -6.19
CA GLU A 12 8.33 0.30 -4.73
C GLU A 12 8.93 1.67 -4.36
N ASP A 13 9.99 2.09 -5.06
CA ASP A 13 10.69 3.34 -4.78
C ASP A 13 9.82 4.55 -5.13
N ASP A 14 9.03 4.46 -6.19
CA ASP A 14 8.10 5.51 -6.59
C ASP A 14 6.81 5.50 -5.75
N ALA A 15 6.32 4.34 -5.32
CA ALA A 15 5.20 4.22 -4.39
C ALA A 15 5.50 4.94 -3.06
N VAL A 16 6.66 4.66 -2.46
CA VAL A 16 7.08 5.33 -1.22
C VAL A 16 7.13 6.85 -1.38
N LYS A 17 7.72 7.34 -2.48
CA LYS A 17 7.77 8.77 -2.77
C LYS A 17 6.38 9.35 -2.98
N PHE A 18 5.49 8.62 -3.66
CA PHE A 18 4.13 9.03 -3.92
C PHE A 18 3.37 9.19 -2.60
N ILE A 19 3.39 8.16 -1.75
CA ILE A 19 2.79 8.18 -0.41
C ILE A 19 3.35 9.34 0.41
N GLN A 20 4.68 9.50 0.48
CA GLN A 20 5.33 10.64 1.17
C GLN A 20 4.79 12.00 0.72
N ASN A 21 4.48 12.14 -0.57
CA ASN A 21 3.91 13.36 -1.11
C ASN A 21 2.40 13.49 -0.89
N PHE A 22 1.69 12.36 -0.82
CA PHE A 22 0.27 12.27 -0.52
C PHE A 22 -0.04 12.63 0.94
N LEU A 23 0.86 12.25 1.86
CA LEU A 23 0.71 12.55 3.28
C LEU A 23 0.52 14.06 3.55
N PRO A 24 -0.37 14.43 4.49
CA PRO A 24 -0.55 15.82 4.87
C PRO A 24 0.76 16.43 5.40
N GLN A 25 0.92 17.75 5.27
CA GLN A 25 2.16 18.45 5.66
C GLN A 25 2.59 18.19 7.11
N GLU A 26 1.65 17.91 8.01
CA GLU A 26 1.91 17.58 9.42
C GLU A 26 2.52 16.18 9.62
N MET A 27 2.28 15.27 8.67
CA MET A 27 2.83 13.90 8.67
C MET A 27 3.95 13.72 7.65
N LYS A 28 4.15 14.69 6.75
CA LYS A 28 5.21 14.65 5.76
C LYS A 28 6.58 14.66 6.44
N GLY A 29 7.42 13.68 6.11
CA GLY A 29 8.70 13.45 6.79
C GLY A 29 8.60 12.87 8.20
N LYS A 30 7.41 12.47 8.67
CA LYS A 30 7.22 11.75 9.93
C LYS A 30 7.59 10.27 9.82
N PHE A 31 7.37 9.69 8.64
CA PHE A 31 7.71 8.32 8.33
C PHE A 31 8.95 8.24 7.46
N THR A 32 9.81 7.26 7.73
CA THR A 32 10.94 6.95 6.86
C THR A 32 10.49 6.08 5.70
N ASP A 33 11.30 6.05 4.65
CA ASP A 33 11.05 5.21 3.47
C ASP A 33 10.88 3.73 3.88
N ASP A 34 11.72 3.24 4.79
CA ASP A 34 11.61 1.88 5.35
C ASP A 34 10.28 1.61 6.09
N GLU A 35 9.73 2.62 6.76
CA GLU A 35 8.47 2.48 7.51
C GLU A 35 7.27 2.43 6.57
N ILE A 36 7.33 3.21 5.48
CA ILE A 36 6.30 3.19 4.44
C ILE A 36 6.38 1.87 3.67
N ASN A 37 7.59 1.45 3.26
CA ASN A 37 7.81 0.14 2.62
C ASN A 37 7.27 -1.00 3.47
N TYR A 38 7.51 -0.99 4.78
CA TYR A 38 6.95 -2.02 5.65
C TYR A 38 5.41 -2.04 5.65
N VAL A 39 4.75 -0.88 5.56
CA VAL A 39 3.29 -0.84 5.44
C VAL A 39 2.84 -1.34 4.07
N ILE A 40 3.53 -0.93 3.00
CA ILE A 40 3.29 -1.43 1.64
C ILE A 40 3.40 -2.96 1.60
N ASP A 41 4.44 -3.54 2.19
CA ASP A 41 4.63 -5.00 2.24
C ASP A 41 3.40 -5.71 2.85
N ILE A 42 2.86 -5.17 3.95
CA ILE A 42 1.65 -5.74 4.58
C ILE A 42 0.41 -5.55 3.69
N ILE A 43 0.32 -4.44 2.97
CA ILE A 43 -0.76 -4.18 2.01
C ILE A 43 -0.68 -5.20 0.86
N TYR A 44 0.52 -5.48 0.37
CA TYR A 44 0.78 -6.51 -0.62
C TYR A 44 0.38 -7.90 -0.11
N GLU A 45 0.76 -8.26 1.12
CA GLU A 45 0.33 -9.50 1.75
C GLU A 45 -1.20 -9.61 1.80
N PHE A 46 -1.91 -8.50 2.04
CA PHE A 46 -3.37 -8.47 1.99
C PHE A 46 -3.90 -8.70 0.57
N TYR A 47 -3.31 -8.07 -0.45
CA TYR A 47 -3.70 -8.29 -1.84
C TYR A 47 -3.48 -9.73 -2.28
N GLU A 48 -2.37 -10.35 -1.88
CA GLU A 48 -2.11 -11.77 -2.11
C GLU A 48 -3.12 -12.67 -1.38
N ASP A 49 -3.41 -12.41 -0.10
CA ASP A 49 -4.36 -13.18 0.70
C ASP A 49 -5.79 -13.13 0.12
N LYS A 50 -6.17 -11.98 -0.42
CA LYS A 50 -7.46 -11.78 -1.11
C LYS A 50 -7.48 -12.32 -2.54
N GLY A 51 -6.32 -12.63 -3.13
CA GLY A 51 -6.19 -13.08 -4.51
C GLY A 51 -6.36 -11.95 -5.54
N PHE A 52 -6.13 -10.69 -5.14
CA PHE A 52 -6.19 -9.55 -6.05
C PHE A 52 -5.02 -9.53 -7.05
N LEU A 53 -3.87 -10.10 -6.67
CA LEU A 53 -2.68 -10.22 -7.53
C LEU A 53 -2.63 -11.53 -8.33
N ASP A 54 -3.67 -12.38 -8.26
CA ASP A 54 -3.70 -13.63 -9.02
C ASP A 54 -3.98 -13.36 -10.52
N GLU A 55 -3.25 -14.04 -11.42
CA GLU A 55 -3.36 -13.88 -12.88
C GLU A 55 -4.79 -14.17 -13.42
N ASN A 56 -5.65 -14.81 -12.64
CA ASN A 56 -7.05 -15.07 -13.00
C ASN A 56 -7.98 -13.87 -12.71
N SER A 57 -7.55 -12.96 -11.83
CA SER A 57 -8.26 -11.72 -11.47
C SER A 57 -8.11 -10.64 -12.54
N THR A 58 -7.11 -10.72 -13.42
CA THR A 58 -6.92 -9.90 -14.65
C THR A 58 -7.92 -10.20 -15.78
N SER A 59 -9.10 -10.72 -15.47
CA SER A 59 -10.19 -10.70 -16.44
C SER A 59 -10.77 -9.28 -16.43
N ASP A 60 -10.78 -8.62 -17.60
CA ASP A 60 -11.23 -7.25 -17.97
C ASP A 60 -12.60 -6.77 -17.41
N ASP A 61 -13.26 -7.58 -16.56
CA ASP A 61 -14.59 -7.37 -15.96
C ASP A 61 -14.58 -7.47 -14.42
N VAL A 62 -13.43 -7.70 -13.76
CA VAL A 62 -13.34 -7.84 -12.30
C VAL A 62 -12.86 -6.54 -11.67
N LEU A 63 -13.81 -5.67 -11.30
CA LEU A 63 -13.52 -4.52 -10.44
C LEU A 63 -12.98 -5.03 -9.10
N ILE A 64 -11.72 -4.74 -8.80
CA ILE A 64 -11.09 -5.08 -7.52
C ILE A 64 -11.59 -4.07 -6.48
N ASP A 65 -12.64 -4.43 -5.74
CA ASP A 65 -13.19 -3.63 -4.65
C ASP A 65 -12.37 -3.88 -3.37
N ILE A 66 -11.43 -3.00 -3.08
CA ILE A 66 -10.60 -3.07 -1.88
C ILE A 66 -11.36 -2.42 -0.72
N ASP A 67 -11.69 -3.22 0.29
CA ASP A 67 -12.26 -2.71 1.54
C ASP A 67 -11.17 -1.99 2.35
N GLU A 68 -11.16 -0.66 2.28
CA GLU A 68 -10.19 0.19 2.97
C GLU A 68 -10.23 -0.02 4.49
N ASP A 69 -11.42 -0.18 5.08
CA ASP A 69 -11.58 -0.40 6.52
C ASP A 69 -10.94 -1.74 6.94
N GLU A 70 -11.15 -2.80 6.15
CA GLU A 70 -10.52 -4.11 6.38
C GLU A 70 -9.00 -4.03 6.23
N LEU A 71 -8.51 -3.33 5.20
CA LEU A 71 -7.08 -3.15 4.97
C LEU A 71 -6.42 -2.36 6.10
N ILE A 72 -7.05 -1.28 6.57
CA ILE A 72 -6.58 -0.51 7.73
C ILE A 72 -6.49 -1.41 8.96
N GLU A 73 -7.55 -2.18 9.27
CA GLU A 73 -7.52 -3.09 10.41
C GLU A 73 -6.42 -4.15 10.29
N PHE A 74 -6.18 -4.67 9.08
CA PHE A 74 -5.17 -5.69 8.81
C PHE A 74 -3.76 -5.15 9.04
N VAL A 75 -3.42 -4.01 8.44
CA VAL A 75 -2.12 -3.34 8.62
C VAL A 75 -1.93 -2.96 10.09
N LEU A 76 -2.96 -2.43 10.75
CA LEU A 76 -2.89 -2.00 12.14
C LEU A 76 -2.69 -3.18 13.10
N LYS A 77 -3.28 -4.35 12.81
CA LYS A 77 -3.03 -5.59 13.57
C LYS A 77 -1.61 -6.13 13.35
N ASN A 78 -1.06 -6.04 12.15
CA ASN A 78 0.30 -6.53 11.86
C ASN A 78 1.37 -5.62 12.45
N THR A 79 1.28 -4.30 12.23
CA THR A 79 2.18 -3.30 12.82
C THR A 79 2.24 -3.39 14.35
N GLN A 80 1.10 -3.63 15.03
CA GLN A 80 1.06 -3.84 16.48
C GLN A 80 1.75 -5.14 16.94
N LYS A 81 1.69 -6.21 16.15
CA LYS A 81 2.33 -7.49 16.49
C LYS A 81 3.84 -7.39 16.42
N ASP A 82 4.37 -6.73 15.39
CA ASP A 82 5.82 -6.63 15.15
C ASP A 82 6.54 -5.59 16.01
N LYS A 83 5.80 -4.74 16.74
CA LYS A 83 6.36 -3.70 17.64
C LYS A 83 7.37 -2.75 16.98
N LEU A 84 7.34 -2.62 15.66
CA LEU A 84 8.26 -1.74 14.93
C LEU A 84 7.99 -0.27 15.26
N LYS A 85 6.71 0.12 15.25
CA LYS A 85 6.24 1.47 15.58
C LYS A 85 4.76 1.45 15.91
N GLU A 86 4.35 2.27 16.87
CA GLU A 86 2.93 2.52 17.15
C GLU A 86 2.41 3.53 16.12
N PHE A 87 1.93 3.03 14.99
CA PHE A 87 1.16 3.84 14.05
C PHE A 87 -0.27 3.99 14.58
N SER A 88 -0.84 5.19 14.43
CA SER A 88 -2.26 5.42 14.65
C SER A 88 -3.09 5.02 13.43
N SER A 89 -4.37 4.77 13.66
CA SER A 89 -5.33 4.43 12.58
C SER A 89 -5.30 5.47 11.47
N GLU A 90 -5.32 6.75 11.84
CA GLU A 90 -5.31 7.86 10.89
C GLU A 90 -4.03 7.87 10.03
N GLU A 91 -2.87 7.60 10.62
CA GLU A 91 -1.60 7.52 9.88
C GLU A 91 -1.58 6.36 8.89
N ILE A 92 -2.05 5.18 9.32
CA ILE A 92 -2.17 4.01 8.44
C ILE A 92 -3.15 4.28 7.31
N THR A 93 -4.31 4.90 7.61
CA THR A 93 -5.29 5.31 6.61
C THR A 93 -4.65 6.19 5.54
N PHE A 94 -3.88 7.22 5.91
CA PHE A 94 -3.24 8.08 4.92
C PHE A 94 -2.19 7.36 4.08
N ILE A 95 -1.46 6.41 4.65
CA ILE A 95 -0.48 5.59 3.89
C ILE A 95 -1.20 4.69 2.89
N ILE A 96 -2.24 3.97 3.33
CA ILE A 96 -3.06 3.09 2.49
C ILE A 96 -3.72 3.88 1.36
N GLN A 97 -4.31 5.04 1.65
CA GLN A 97 -4.93 5.87 0.62
C GLN A 97 -3.90 6.36 -0.42
N GLY A 98 -2.69 6.70 0.03
CA GLY A 98 -1.60 7.07 -0.87
C GLY A 98 -1.19 5.90 -1.77
N GLU A 99 -1.15 4.69 -1.20
CA GLU A 99 -0.81 3.47 -1.94
C GLU A 99 -1.88 3.10 -2.96
N LEU A 100 -3.16 3.09 -2.56
CA LEU A 100 -4.28 2.84 -3.45
C LEU A 100 -4.32 3.85 -4.60
N ALA A 101 -4.09 5.13 -4.31
CA ALA A 101 -4.02 6.17 -5.33
C ALA A 101 -2.84 5.98 -6.30
N TYR A 102 -1.71 5.44 -5.83
CA TYR A 102 -0.59 5.11 -6.70
C TYR A 102 -0.93 3.92 -7.60
N CYS A 103 -1.49 2.85 -7.05
CA CYS A 103 -1.93 1.68 -7.82
C CYS A 103 -3.02 2.04 -8.86
N GLU A 104 -3.97 2.91 -8.50
CA GLU A 104 -4.98 3.45 -9.43
C GLU A 104 -4.29 4.25 -10.56
N SER A 105 -3.27 5.04 -10.24
CA SER A 105 -2.51 5.79 -11.25
C SER A 105 -1.73 4.91 -12.24
N LEU A 106 -1.44 3.67 -11.83
CA LEU A 106 -0.75 2.65 -12.62
C LEU A 106 -1.71 1.69 -13.32
N ASP A 107 -3.03 1.86 -13.15
CA ASP A 107 -4.05 0.99 -13.75
C ASP A 107 -3.98 -0.47 -13.26
N ILE A 108 -3.49 -0.68 -12.02
CA ILE A 108 -3.28 -2.03 -11.46
C ILE A 108 -4.62 -2.69 -11.05
N PHE A 109 -5.63 -1.88 -10.73
CA PHE A 109 -6.92 -2.33 -10.19
C PHE A 109 -8.13 -1.96 -11.08
N GLU A 110 -7.91 -1.53 -12.34
CA GLU A 110 -9.00 -1.17 -13.29
C GLU A 110 -9.69 -2.40 -13.91
#